data_AF-A0A957PTU4-F1
#
_entry.id   AF-A0A957PTU4-F1
#
_cell.length_a   1.000
_cell.length_b   1.000
_cell.length_c   1.000
_cell.angle_alpha   90.00
_cell.angle_beta   90.00
_cell.angle_gamma   90.00
#
_symmetry.space_group_name_H-M   'P 1'
#
loop_
_entity.id
_entity.type
_entity.pdbx_description
1 polymer ?
#
loop_
_entity_poly.entity_id
_entity_poly.type
_entity_poly.pdbx_seq_one_letter_code
_entity_poly.pdbx_strand_id
1 'polypeptide(L)'
;MNLHSKHKTNFKLLKLPLFLTTFVTVISLACGVSAMSSINFSGKVVNSQTGEWPNDRLVIVFLKNEEVGRDTTKTGDTIPEGVVDGSFSISIPNTYQITVDQLNESSVIFETDQYGNHKTWFPSFEEGSSQIIAIPSKNIEYVVKVIPGDISTLPPELLQPGSASLQPDGSIVVKAQDLNSGTTVPQNSDVQIGDIRILGSESNELSTMTIPITINNCGGSSKVTQKYTRSQSFIYEFSTGLNMKAGVDISLPVWFGVVAELQTQYNFKQGQVDTRTLDTELAAEPNTNVKYTITWQELWDYGEADTFDGLKNEVVPFRVKKELSYNIQSENLGCQ
;
A
#
# COMPACT_ATOMS: atom_id res chain seq x y z
N MET A 1 -83.93 11.54 -39.70
CA MET A 1 -83.64 12.30 -40.94
C MET A 1 -82.13 12.21 -41.15
N ASN A 2 -81.59 11.25 -41.89
CA ASN A 2 -81.59 11.06 -43.35
C ASN A 2 -81.13 12.28 -44.16
N LEU A 3 -79.98 12.10 -44.85
CA LEU A 3 -79.53 12.62 -46.16
C LEU A 3 -78.11 13.23 -46.08
N HIS A 4 -77.09 12.51 -46.59
CA HIS A 4 -76.56 12.58 -47.96
C HIS A 4 -75.85 13.91 -48.28
N SER A 5 -74.56 13.84 -48.64
CA SER A 5 -74.12 14.06 -50.03
C SER A 5 -72.61 14.33 -50.18
N LYS A 6 -71.97 13.39 -50.89
CA LYS A 6 -70.97 13.51 -51.98
C LYS A 6 -69.69 14.37 -51.83
N HIS A 7 -68.59 13.61 -51.82
CA HIS A 7 -67.39 13.72 -52.66
C HIS A 7 -67.25 14.91 -53.63
N LYS A 8 -66.09 15.57 -53.56
CA LYS A 8 -65.27 15.89 -54.73
C LYS A 8 -63.78 15.77 -54.42
N THR A 9 -63.15 14.83 -55.13
CA THR A 9 -61.74 14.49 -55.16
C THR A 9 -60.96 15.58 -55.92
N ASN A 10 -59.82 16.02 -55.39
CA ASN A 10 -58.79 16.70 -56.18
C ASN A 10 -57.45 16.02 -55.92
N PHE A 11 -57.04 15.24 -56.92
CA PHE A 11 -55.71 14.65 -57.05
C PHE A 11 -54.71 15.79 -57.28
N LYS A 12 -53.76 15.96 -56.37
CA LYS A 12 -52.51 16.69 -56.64
C LYS A 12 -51.39 15.66 -56.72
N LEU A 13 -50.87 15.45 -57.93
CA LEU A 13 -49.63 14.72 -58.17
C LEU A 13 -48.49 15.40 -57.38
N LEU A 14 -48.04 14.76 -56.30
CA LEU A 14 -46.73 15.06 -55.72
C LEU A 14 -45.67 14.29 -56.53
N LYS A 15 -44.77 15.05 -57.17
CA LYS A 15 -43.54 14.51 -57.75
C LYS A 15 -42.70 13.91 -56.63
N LEU A 16 -42.49 12.59 -56.68
CA LEU A 16 -41.46 11.92 -55.89
C LEU A 16 -40.08 12.44 -56.34
N PRO A 17 -39.23 12.96 -55.44
CA PRO A 17 -37.80 12.90 -55.66
C PRO A 17 -37.34 11.44 -55.47
N LEU A 18 -36.66 10.91 -56.49
CA LEU A 18 -35.86 9.69 -56.41
C LEU A 18 -34.80 9.92 -55.33
N PHE A 19 -35.06 9.49 -54.09
CA PHE A 19 -33.99 9.30 -53.13
C PHE A 19 -33.27 8.00 -53.50
N LEU A 20 -32.11 8.15 -54.11
CA LEU A 20 -31.09 7.11 -54.14
C LEU A 20 -30.74 6.81 -52.67
N THR A 21 -31.32 5.75 -52.11
CA THR A 21 -30.90 5.18 -50.84
C THR A 21 -29.54 4.53 -51.10
N THR A 22 -28.48 5.31 -50.99
CA THR A 22 -27.14 4.78 -50.79
C THR A 22 -27.19 4.06 -49.43
N PHE A 23 -27.33 2.74 -49.45
CA PHE A 23 -26.97 1.92 -48.30
C PHE A 23 -25.48 2.17 -48.04
N VAL A 24 -25.19 3.15 -47.19
CA VAL A 24 -23.93 3.15 -46.46
C VAL A 24 -24.06 1.97 -45.50
N THR A 25 -23.60 0.81 -45.95
CA THR A 25 -23.21 -0.25 -45.03
C THR A 25 -22.10 0.36 -44.20
N VAL A 26 -22.46 0.90 -43.03
CA VAL A 26 -21.50 1.13 -41.96
C VAL A 26 -21.04 -0.27 -41.60
N ILE A 27 -19.99 -0.73 -42.26
CA ILE A 27 -19.12 -1.77 -41.72
C ILE A 27 -18.56 -1.10 -40.48
N SER A 28 -19.29 -1.22 -39.37
CA SER A 28 -18.70 -1.15 -38.06
C SER A 28 -17.72 -2.31 -38.06
N LEU A 29 -16.48 -2.02 -38.47
CA LEU A 29 -15.35 -2.76 -37.98
C LEU A 29 -15.44 -2.57 -36.47
N ALA A 30 -16.13 -3.50 -35.81
CA ALA A 30 -15.85 -3.83 -34.44
C ALA A 30 -14.40 -4.31 -34.46
N CYS A 31 -13.48 -3.35 -34.42
CA CYS A 31 -12.10 -3.58 -34.08
C CYS A 31 -12.21 -4.07 -32.64
N GLY A 32 -12.33 -5.39 -32.49
CA GLY A 32 -12.43 -6.02 -31.20
C GLY A 32 -11.16 -5.65 -30.47
N VAL A 33 -11.27 -4.75 -29.50
CA VAL A 33 -10.18 -4.38 -28.62
C VAL A 33 -9.86 -5.65 -27.84
N SER A 34 -8.88 -6.42 -28.30
CA SER A 34 -8.52 -7.66 -27.64
C SER A 34 -7.92 -7.29 -26.29
N ALA A 35 -8.56 -7.72 -25.21
CA ALA A 35 -7.99 -7.56 -23.88
C ALA A 35 -6.61 -8.23 -23.85
N MET A 36 -5.60 -7.51 -23.35
CA MET A 36 -4.25 -8.05 -23.19
C MET A 36 -4.28 -9.19 -22.16
N SER A 37 -3.55 -10.28 -22.39
CA SER A 37 -3.45 -11.40 -21.43
C SER A 37 -2.58 -11.07 -20.21
N SER A 38 -1.62 -10.17 -20.37
CA SER A 38 -0.70 -9.71 -19.33
C SER A 38 -0.42 -8.22 -19.45
N ILE A 39 0.11 -7.64 -18.39
CA ILE A 39 0.61 -6.26 -18.33
C ILE A 39 2.12 -6.34 -18.10
N ASN A 40 2.90 -5.64 -18.92
CA ASN A 40 4.36 -5.64 -18.84
C ASN A 40 4.86 -4.30 -18.31
N PHE A 41 5.52 -4.31 -17.15
CA PHE A 41 6.23 -3.16 -16.58
C PHE A 41 7.69 -3.28 -16.94
N SER A 42 8.25 -2.31 -17.66
CA SER A 42 9.64 -2.34 -18.10
C SER A 42 10.28 -0.98 -17.93
N GLY A 43 11.55 -0.94 -17.55
CA GLY A 43 12.24 0.32 -17.36
C GLY A 43 13.68 0.13 -16.98
N LYS A 44 14.28 1.22 -16.50
CA LYS A 44 15.68 1.28 -16.09
C LYS A 44 15.79 1.75 -14.66
N VAL A 45 16.77 1.21 -13.94
CA VAL A 45 17.18 1.71 -12.63
C VAL A 45 18.48 2.50 -12.79
N VAL A 46 18.51 3.66 -12.14
CA VAL A 46 19.65 4.57 -12.11
C VAL A 46 20.04 4.77 -10.65
N ASN A 47 21.32 4.65 -10.35
CA ASN A 47 21.85 5.09 -9.07
C ASN A 47 21.86 6.62 -9.05
N SER A 48 21.10 7.25 -8.16
CA SER A 48 20.96 8.72 -8.13
C SER A 48 22.24 9.45 -7.72
N GLN A 49 23.21 8.75 -7.11
CA GLN A 49 24.49 9.32 -6.69
C GLN A 49 25.54 9.27 -7.80
N THR A 50 25.62 8.15 -8.53
CA THR A 50 26.66 7.92 -9.55
C THR A 50 26.16 8.15 -10.98
N GLY A 51 24.85 8.10 -11.21
CA GLY A 51 24.25 8.10 -12.55
C GLY A 51 24.42 6.78 -13.31
N GLU A 52 25.05 5.77 -12.69
CA GLU A 52 25.23 4.44 -13.28
C GLU A 52 23.93 3.66 -13.32
N TRP A 53 23.87 2.65 -14.18
CA TRP A 53 22.70 1.80 -14.35
C TRP A 53 22.97 0.42 -13.74
N PRO A 54 22.75 0.26 -12.43
CA PRO A 54 23.17 -0.95 -11.73
C PRO A 54 22.34 -2.16 -12.14
N ASN A 55 23.03 -3.26 -12.44
CA ASN A 55 22.43 -4.59 -12.46
C ASN A 55 22.17 -5.08 -11.03
N ASP A 56 21.50 -6.22 -10.93
CA ASP A 56 21.28 -6.92 -9.67
C ASP A 56 20.46 -6.11 -8.65
N ARG A 57 19.53 -5.25 -9.12
CA ARG A 57 18.56 -4.55 -8.28
C ARG A 57 17.21 -5.22 -8.32
N LEU A 58 16.63 -5.47 -7.16
CA LEU A 58 15.30 -6.06 -7.06
C LEU A 58 14.22 -5.00 -7.34
N VAL A 59 13.35 -5.28 -8.30
CA VAL A 59 12.20 -4.45 -8.63
C VAL A 59 10.93 -5.25 -8.38
N ILE A 60 9.98 -4.68 -7.64
CA ILE A 60 8.74 -5.35 -7.22
C ILE A 60 7.54 -4.52 -7.66
N VAL A 61 6.52 -5.19 -8.21
CA VAL A 61 5.23 -4.61 -8.54
C VAL A 61 4.22 -5.04 -7.49
N PHE A 62 3.57 -4.06 -6.87
CA PHE A 62 2.49 -4.25 -5.92
C PHE A 62 1.15 -3.86 -6.53
N LEU A 63 0.10 -4.57 -6.13
CA LEU A 63 -1.29 -4.24 -6.38
C LEU A 63 -2.07 -4.44 -5.09
N LYS A 64 -2.80 -3.42 -4.63
CA LYS A 64 -3.52 -3.47 -3.34
C LYS A 64 -2.61 -3.93 -2.20
N ASN A 65 -1.38 -3.40 -2.13
CA ASN A 65 -0.37 -3.70 -1.12
C ASN A 65 0.22 -5.12 -1.16
N GLU A 66 -0.15 -5.91 -2.16
CA GLU A 66 0.30 -7.29 -2.37
C GLU A 66 1.26 -7.37 -3.55
N GLU A 67 2.36 -8.11 -3.39
CA GLU A 67 3.25 -8.39 -4.50
C GLU A 67 2.54 -9.19 -5.60
N VAL A 68 2.60 -8.70 -6.83
CA VAL A 68 2.03 -9.36 -8.02
C VAL A 68 3.06 -9.71 -9.08
N GLY A 69 4.29 -9.22 -8.95
CA GLY A 69 5.40 -9.55 -9.84
C GLY A 69 6.71 -8.94 -9.36
N ARG A 70 7.82 -9.50 -9.82
CA ARG A 70 9.17 -9.00 -9.56
C ARG A 70 10.11 -9.35 -10.71
N ASP A 71 11.20 -8.61 -10.82
CA ASP A 71 12.35 -8.94 -11.67
C ASP A 71 13.61 -8.35 -11.03
N THR A 72 14.75 -8.76 -11.54
CA THR A 72 16.05 -8.21 -11.17
C THR A 72 16.62 -7.46 -12.36
N THR A 73 17.20 -6.30 -12.12
CA THR A 73 17.84 -5.53 -13.17
C THR A 73 19.03 -6.30 -13.77
N LYS A 74 19.17 -6.24 -15.08
CA LYS A 74 20.20 -6.97 -15.83
C LYS A 74 20.57 -6.23 -17.11
N THR A 75 21.72 -6.60 -17.66
CA THR A 75 22.07 -6.23 -19.03
C THR A 75 21.09 -6.91 -19.98
N GLY A 76 20.37 -6.11 -20.75
CA GLY A 76 19.35 -6.62 -21.67
C GLY A 76 19.15 -5.71 -22.87
N ASP A 77 18.69 -6.31 -23.96
CA ASP A 77 18.17 -5.54 -25.09
C ASP A 77 16.87 -4.87 -24.67
N THR A 78 16.95 -3.57 -24.39
CA THR A 78 15.74 -2.76 -24.25
C THR A 78 15.50 -2.00 -25.54
N ILE A 79 14.28 -2.09 -26.04
CA ILE A 79 13.79 -1.20 -27.07
C ILE A 79 13.28 0.03 -26.31
N PRO A 80 13.67 1.27 -26.69
CA PRO A 80 14.28 1.66 -27.96
C PRO A 80 15.82 1.84 -27.96
N GLU A 81 16.52 1.65 -26.83
CA GLU A 81 17.91 2.12 -26.67
C GLU A 81 19.02 1.06 -26.88
N GLY A 82 18.69 -0.16 -27.28
CA GLY A 82 19.66 -1.25 -27.48
C GLY A 82 20.04 -1.96 -26.18
N VAL A 83 21.20 -2.65 -26.18
CA VAL A 83 21.74 -3.33 -24.99
C VAL A 83 22.09 -2.29 -23.93
N VAL A 84 21.45 -2.38 -22.78
CA VAL A 84 21.66 -1.45 -21.67
C VAL A 84 21.64 -2.18 -20.33
N ASP A 85 22.49 -1.73 -19.42
CA ASP A 85 22.53 -2.20 -18.05
C ASP A 85 21.36 -1.60 -17.24
N GLY A 86 21.08 -2.21 -16.09
CA GLY A 86 20.06 -1.72 -15.17
C GLY A 86 18.61 -1.88 -15.66
N SER A 87 18.38 -2.70 -16.68
CA SER A 87 17.05 -2.90 -17.25
C SER A 87 16.24 -3.99 -16.54
N PHE A 88 14.94 -3.80 -16.39
CA PHE A 88 14.02 -4.82 -15.87
C PHE A 88 12.77 -4.97 -16.75
N SER A 89 12.14 -6.15 -16.71
CA SER A 89 10.86 -6.41 -17.39
C SER A 89 10.01 -7.41 -16.59
N ILE A 90 8.92 -6.91 -16.00
CA ILE A 90 8.01 -7.67 -15.14
C ILE A 90 6.70 -7.86 -15.87
N SER A 91 6.34 -9.12 -16.16
CA SER A 91 5.04 -9.48 -16.74
C SER A 91 4.10 -9.99 -15.64
N ILE A 92 2.94 -9.37 -15.49
CA ILE A 92 1.90 -9.82 -14.54
C ILE A 92 0.60 -10.18 -15.27
N PRO A 93 -0.22 -11.11 -14.74
CA PRO A 93 -1.52 -11.41 -15.31
C PRO A 93 -2.44 -10.19 -15.34
N ASN A 94 -3.15 -9.98 -16.45
CA ASN A 94 -4.14 -8.90 -16.57
C ASN A 94 -5.51 -9.30 -15.98
N THR A 95 -5.53 -9.55 -14.66
CA THR A 95 -6.72 -10.07 -13.95
C THR A 95 -7.95 -9.16 -14.07
N TYR A 96 -7.75 -7.86 -14.33
CA TYR A 96 -8.83 -6.87 -14.41
C TYR A 96 -9.23 -6.52 -15.85
N GLN A 97 -8.71 -7.25 -16.84
CA GLN A 97 -8.99 -7.05 -18.27
C GLN A 97 -8.79 -5.59 -18.67
N ILE A 98 -7.70 -4.99 -18.19
CA ILE A 98 -7.32 -3.63 -18.50
C ILE A 98 -7.01 -3.55 -20.01
N THR A 99 -7.59 -2.55 -20.68
CA THR A 99 -7.36 -2.27 -22.09
C THR A 99 -6.21 -1.28 -22.28
N VAL A 100 -5.67 -1.18 -23.50
CA VAL A 100 -4.62 -0.20 -23.84
C VAL A 100 -5.11 1.23 -23.59
N ASP A 101 -6.35 1.55 -23.94
CA ASP A 101 -6.92 2.89 -23.73
C ASP A 101 -6.97 3.27 -22.24
N GLN A 102 -7.30 2.30 -21.37
CA GLN A 102 -7.31 2.52 -19.92
C GLN A 102 -5.91 2.65 -19.33
N LEU A 103 -4.93 1.97 -19.91
CA LEU A 103 -3.53 2.17 -19.55
C LEU A 103 -3.03 3.55 -19.98
N ASN A 104 -3.45 4.06 -21.14
CA ASN A 104 -3.13 5.41 -21.62
C ASN A 104 -3.73 6.54 -20.76
N GLU A 105 -4.68 6.23 -19.86
CA GLU A 105 -5.14 7.18 -18.82
C GLU A 105 -4.03 7.45 -17.76
N SER A 106 -3.04 6.56 -17.65
CA SER A 106 -1.92 6.71 -16.72
C SER A 106 -0.83 7.63 -17.29
N SER A 107 0.00 8.19 -16.42
CA SER A 107 1.12 9.06 -16.79
C SER A 107 2.32 8.31 -17.39
N VAL A 108 2.15 7.04 -17.78
CA VAL A 108 3.26 6.19 -18.22
C VAL A 108 3.32 6.10 -19.73
N ILE A 109 4.54 6.01 -20.27
CA ILE A 109 4.78 5.87 -21.70
C ILE A 109 4.49 4.42 -22.08
N PHE A 110 3.65 4.22 -23.10
CA PHE A 110 3.39 2.89 -23.66
C PHE A 110 4.07 2.76 -25.01
N GLU A 111 4.96 1.79 -25.10
CA GLU A 111 5.58 1.40 -26.35
C GLU A 111 4.98 0.09 -26.84
N THR A 112 4.73 0.02 -28.14
CA THR A 112 4.37 -1.23 -28.80
C THR A 112 5.63 -1.77 -29.44
N ASP A 113 6.07 -2.95 -29.03
CA ASP A 113 7.23 -3.57 -29.66
C ASP A 113 6.91 -4.01 -31.10
N GLN A 114 7.95 -4.42 -31.84
CA GLN A 114 7.81 -4.88 -33.23
C GLN A 114 6.87 -6.08 -33.44
N TYR A 115 6.47 -6.76 -32.36
CA TYR A 115 5.56 -7.90 -32.38
C TYR A 115 4.13 -7.53 -31.95
N GLY A 116 3.87 -6.25 -31.69
CA GLY A 116 2.56 -5.78 -31.23
C GLY A 116 2.34 -5.95 -29.72
N ASN A 117 3.38 -6.28 -28.93
CA ASN A 117 3.24 -6.36 -27.49
C ASN A 117 3.33 -4.95 -26.89
N HIS A 118 2.34 -4.61 -26.07
CA HIS A 118 2.37 -3.36 -25.33
C HIS A 118 3.26 -3.51 -24.09
N LYS A 119 4.17 -2.55 -23.92
CA LYS A 119 5.05 -2.42 -22.75
C LYS A 119 4.86 -1.06 -22.13
N THR A 120 4.67 -1.04 -20.83
CA THR A 120 4.76 0.15 -20.02
C THR A 120 6.25 0.46 -19.84
N TRP A 121 6.74 1.57 -20.39
CA TRP A 121 8.14 1.99 -20.30
C TRP A 121 8.34 3.12 -19.31
N PHE A 122 9.29 2.93 -18.38
CA PHE A 122 9.73 3.95 -17.44
C PHE A 122 11.14 4.43 -17.81
N PRO A 123 11.33 5.73 -18.06
CA PRO A 123 12.61 6.25 -18.53
C PRO A 123 13.73 6.06 -17.50
N SER A 124 13.42 6.22 -16.21
CA SER A 124 14.38 5.99 -15.12
C SER A 124 13.67 5.89 -13.77
N PHE A 125 14.04 4.88 -12.99
CA PHE A 125 13.78 4.79 -11.55
C PHE A 125 15.05 5.05 -10.78
N GLU A 126 14.97 5.81 -9.70
CA GLU A 126 16.07 5.89 -8.74
C GLU A 126 16.02 4.69 -7.79
N GLU A 127 17.17 4.21 -7.32
CA GLU A 127 17.20 3.21 -6.24
C GLU A 127 16.41 3.69 -5.01
N GLY A 128 15.58 2.82 -4.44
CA GLY A 128 14.72 3.16 -3.31
C GLY A 128 13.44 3.92 -3.67
N SER A 129 13.27 4.34 -4.93
CA SER A 129 12.08 5.06 -5.38
C SER A 129 10.86 4.14 -5.55
N SER A 130 9.68 4.76 -5.55
CA SER A 130 8.40 4.13 -5.92
C SER A 130 7.76 4.94 -7.04
N GLN A 131 7.06 4.28 -7.95
CA GLN A 131 6.16 4.92 -8.90
C GLN A 131 4.76 4.33 -8.82
N ILE A 132 3.78 5.23 -8.77
CA ILE A 132 2.36 4.90 -8.74
C ILE A 132 1.80 4.96 -10.15
N ILE A 133 1.04 3.93 -10.53
CA ILE A 133 0.39 3.81 -11.83
C ILE A 133 -1.09 3.58 -11.56
N ALA A 134 -1.83 4.69 -11.58
CA ALA A 134 -3.26 4.69 -11.36
C ALA A 134 -4.01 4.40 -12.67
N ILE A 135 -5.04 3.57 -12.58
CA ILE A 135 -6.01 3.30 -13.65
C ILE A 135 -7.38 3.73 -13.10
N PRO A 136 -7.74 5.01 -13.21
CA PRO A 136 -8.91 5.58 -12.55
C PRO A 136 -10.21 4.90 -12.96
N SER A 137 -10.36 4.55 -14.25
CA SER A 137 -11.55 3.87 -14.77
C SER A 137 -11.82 2.50 -14.15
N LYS A 138 -10.83 1.88 -13.49
CA LYS A 138 -10.95 0.61 -12.77
C LYS A 138 -10.81 0.74 -11.24
N ASN A 139 -10.50 1.93 -10.73
CA ASN A 139 -10.13 2.16 -9.33
C ASN A 139 -9.00 1.21 -8.87
N ILE A 140 -7.95 1.13 -9.69
CA ILE A 140 -6.78 0.27 -9.47
C ILE A 140 -5.53 1.13 -9.41
N GLU A 141 -4.63 0.75 -8.52
CA GLU A 141 -3.31 1.35 -8.39
C GLU A 141 -2.25 0.25 -8.35
N TYR A 142 -1.28 0.34 -9.26
CA TYR A 142 -0.04 -0.44 -9.17
C TYR A 142 1.06 0.43 -8.59
N VAL A 143 1.91 -0.17 -7.76
CA VAL A 143 3.12 0.50 -7.25
C VAL A 143 4.34 -0.30 -7.70
N VAL A 144 5.21 0.31 -8.49
CA VAL A 144 6.51 -0.25 -8.86
C VAL A 144 7.54 0.30 -7.89
N LYS A 145 8.20 -0.58 -7.13
CA LYS A 145 9.22 -0.22 -6.13
C LYS A 145 10.57 -0.79 -6.53
N VAL A 146 11.60 0.04 -6.48
CA VAL A 146 12.99 -0.41 -6.60
C VAL A 146 13.58 -0.54 -5.20
N ILE A 147 14.07 -1.74 -4.87
CA ILE A 147 14.75 -1.99 -3.60
C ILE A 147 16.18 -1.47 -3.73
N PRO A 148 16.65 -0.62 -2.81
CA PRO A 148 18.02 -0.11 -2.86
C PRO A 148 19.01 -1.24 -2.55
N GLY A 149 20.16 -1.23 -3.22
CA GLY A 149 21.23 -2.19 -2.98
C GLY A 149 21.16 -3.45 -3.84
N ASP A 150 22.27 -4.19 -3.83
CA ASP A 150 22.46 -5.39 -4.64
C ASP A 150 21.65 -6.57 -4.09
N ILE A 151 21.05 -7.38 -4.97
CA ILE A 151 20.25 -8.54 -4.62
C ILE A 151 21.01 -9.54 -3.74
N SER A 152 22.33 -9.64 -3.89
CA SER A 152 23.20 -10.49 -3.06
C SER A 152 23.32 -10.01 -1.61
N THR A 153 22.97 -8.75 -1.35
CA THR A 153 22.98 -8.13 -0.02
C THR A 153 21.59 -8.07 0.62
N LEU A 154 20.54 -8.38 -0.15
CA LEU A 154 19.16 -8.37 0.33
C LEU A 154 18.84 -9.64 1.15
N PRO A 155 17.83 -9.58 2.04
CA PRO A 155 17.42 -10.72 2.83
C PRO A 155 16.88 -11.84 1.94
N PRO A 156 17.26 -13.11 2.17
CA PRO A 156 16.78 -14.23 1.38
C PRO A 156 15.25 -14.39 1.42
N GLU A 157 14.60 -13.94 2.49
CA GLU A 157 13.15 -13.90 2.63
C GLU A 157 12.54 -12.89 1.66
N LEU A 158 13.15 -11.71 1.50
CA LEU A 158 12.71 -10.71 0.53
C LEU A 158 12.90 -11.20 -0.90
N LEU A 159 13.85 -12.12 -1.16
CA LEU A 159 14.11 -12.69 -2.49
C LEU A 159 13.05 -13.71 -2.94
N GLN A 160 12.22 -14.22 -2.02
CA GLN A 160 11.16 -15.15 -2.37
C GLN A 160 9.99 -14.45 -3.08
N PRO A 161 9.48 -14.97 -4.22
CA PRO A 161 8.27 -14.46 -4.84
C PRO A 161 7.06 -14.46 -3.89
N GLY A 162 6.32 -13.36 -3.88
CA GLY A 162 5.13 -13.18 -3.05
C GLY A 162 5.42 -12.95 -1.56
N SER A 163 6.68 -12.74 -1.17
CA SER A 163 7.05 -12.49 0.22
C SER A 163 6.92 -11.02 0.62
N ALA A 164 6.79 -10.08 -0.31
CA ALA A 164 6.73 -8.66 0.02
C ALA A 164 5.28 -8.15 0.14
N SER A 165 5.05 -7.25 1.11
CA SER A 165 3.85 -6.43 1.20
C SER A 165 4.23 -4.96 1.34
N LEU A 166 3.54 -4.09 0.62
CA LEU A 166 3.74 -2.66 0.70
C LEU A 166 2.84 -2.05 1.78
N GLN A 167 3.42 -1.33 2.74
CA GLN A 167 2.67 -0.62 3.77
C GLN A 167 2.21 0.76 3.27
N PRO A 168 1.19 1.37 3.91
CA PRO A 168 0.70 2.70 3.53
C PRO A 168 1.76 3.82 3.61
N ASP A 169 2.80 3.64 4.42
CA ASP A 169 3.92 4.58 4.53
C ASP A 169 5.00 4.38 3.45
N GLY A 170 4.82 3.41 2.55
CA GLY A 170 5.76 3.07 1.49
C GLY A 170 6.88 2.12 1.90
N SER A 171 6.89 1.66 3.15
CA SER A 171 7.82 0.61 3.62
C SER A 171 7.40 -0.77 3.09
N ILE A 172 8.36 -1.68 2.99
CA ILE A 172 8.09 -3.07 2.63
C ILE A 172 8.22 -3.94 3.87
N VAL A 173 7.18 -4.73 4.12
CA VAL A 173 7.20 -5.80 5.11
C VAL A 173 7.37 -7.11 4.37
N VAL A 174 8.39 -7.88 4.76
CA VAL A 174 8.52 -9.27 4.35
C VAL A 174 7.50 -10.06 5.17
N LYS A 175 6.51 -10.63 4.48
CA LYS A 175 5.63 -11.62 5.04
C LYS A 175 6.49 -12.79 5.49
N ALA A 176 6.39 -13.14 6.77
CA ALA A 176 6.76 -14.47 7.21
C ALA A 176 5.87 -15.44 6.42
N GLN A 177 6.36 -15.94 5.28
CA GLN A 177 5.78 -17.13 4.70
C GLN A 177 5.74 -18.17 5.81
N ASP A 178 4.67 -18.98 5.85
CA ASP A 178 4.63 -20.14 6.70
C ASP A 178 5.94 -20.92 6.50
N LEU A 179 6.86 -20.79 7.46
CA LEU A 179 8.16 -21.48 7.55
C LEU A 179 8.01 -23.01 7.55
N ASN A 180 6.79 -23.51 7.36
CA ASN A 180 6.42 -24.91 7.20
C ASN A 180 6.70 -25.45 5.78
N SER A 181 7.01 -24.62 4.79
CA SER A 181 7.31 -25.09 3.43
C SER A 181 8.81 -25.34 3.23
N GLY A 182 9.39 -26.28 4.00
CA GLY A 182 10.52 -27.15 3.63
C GLY A 182 11.80 -26.55 3.02
N THR A 183 11.94 -25.24 2.96
CA THR A 183 13.10 -24.57 2.37
C THR A 183 14.03 -24.26 3.51
N THR A 184 15.09 -25.05 3.63
CA THR A 184 16.21 -24.79 4.52
C THR A 184 16.78 -23.42 4.17
N VAL A 185 16.38 -22.39 4.93
CA VAL A 185 17.14 -21.14 5.01
C VAL A 185 18.58 -21.56 5.33
N PRO A 186 19.59 -21.13 4.56
CA PRO A 186 20.96 -21.36 4.97
C PRO A 186 21.15 -20.65 6.32
N GLN A 187 21.22 -21.43 7.40
CA GLN A 187 21.63 -21.00 8.72
C GLN A 187 23.12 -20.63 8.67
N ASN A 188 23.45 -19.58 7.93
CA ASN A 188 24.82 -19.10 7.80
C ASN A 188 24.85 -17.59 7.99
N SER A 189 24.50 -17.21 9.20
CA SER A 189 25.07 -16.04 9.85
C SER A 189 24.96 -16.34 11.34
N ASP A 190 26.10 -16.60 11.99
CA ASP A 190 26.29 -16.75 13.44
C ASP A 190 25.95 -15.45 14.19
N VAL A 191 24.79 -14.84 13.90
CA VAL A 191 24.33 -13.67 14.62
C VAL A 191 23.84 -14.13 15.98
N GLN A 192 24.64 -13.83 16.99
CA GLN A 192 24.24 -14.01 18.38
C GLN A 192 23.58 -12.72 18.85
N ILE A 193 22.31 -12.83 19.26
CA ILE A 193 21.63 -11.77 19.97
C ILE A 193 22.04 -11.89 21.44
N GLY A 194 22.72 -10.87 21.92
CA GLY A 194 23.10 -10.71 23.32
C GLY A 194 21.95 -10.12 24.14
N ASP A 195 22.29 -9.29 25.11
CA ASP A 195 21.30 -8.73 26.02
C ASP A 195 20.40 -7.70 25.32
N ILE A 196 19.09 -7.82 25.57
CA ILE A 196 18.09 -6.81 25.20
C ILE A 196 17.78 -5.95 26.42
N ARG A 197 18.02 -4.64 26.28
CA ARG A 197 17.87 -3.65 27.35
C ARG A 197 16.75 -2.67 27.00
N ILE A 198 15.66 -2.70 27.74
CA ILE A 198 14.59 -1.68 27.65
C ILE A 198 15.07 -0.42 28.38
N LEU A 199 15.17 0.69 27.65
CA LEU A 199 15.65 1.96 28.18
C LEU A 199 14.50 2.85 28.69
N GLY A 200 13.30 2.69 28.14
CA GLY A 200 12.12 3.39 28.61
C GLY A 200 10.87 3.12 27.77
N SER A 201 9.82 3.86 28.10
CA SER A 201 8.53 3.87 27.39
C SER A 201 8.13 5.30 27.09
N GLU A 202 7.54 5.52 25.92
CA GLU A 202 6.94 6.78 25.50
C GLU A 202 5.49 6.57 25.05
N SER A 203 4.61 7.52 25.40
CA SER A 203 3.28 7.61 24.82
C SER A 203 3.36 8.56 23.64
N ASN A 204 3.04 8.09 22.43
CA ASN A 204 3.10 8.94 21.26
C ASN A 204 1.73 9.53 20.95
N GLU A 205 1.62 10.87 21.01
CA GLU A 205 0.38 11.58 20.66
C GLU A 205 0.14 11.65 19.13
N LEU A 206 1.11 11.21 18.33
CA LEU A 206 1.12 11.34 16.86
C LEU A 206 -0.01 10.57 16.15
N SER A 207 -0.65 9.61 16.80
CA SER A 207 -1.83 8.89 16.30
C SER A 207 -2.97 8.99 17.31
N THR A 208 -3.32 10.22 17.69
CA THR A 208 -4.41 10.48 18.64
C THR A 208 -5.76 10.54 17.93
N MET A 209 -6.64 9.59 18.25
CA MET A 209 -8.05 9.69 17.89
C MET A 209 -8.81 10.32 19.06
N THR A 210 -9.26 11.56 18.85
CA THR A 210 -10.04 12.30 19.83
C THR A 210 -11.53 12.21 19.54
N ILE A 211 -12.33 11.80 20.53
CA ILE A 211 -13.78 11.63 20.40
C ILE A 211 -14.46 12.54 21.42
N PRO A 212 -15.13 13.62 20.98
CA PRO A 212 -15.93 14.45 21.86
C PRO A 212 -17.30 13.79 22.10
N ILE A 213 -17.72 13.72 23.36
CA ILE A 213 -19.04 13.24 23.77
C ILE A 213 -19.65 14.27 24.71
N THR A 214 -20.80 14.82 24.35
CA THR A 214 -21.48 15.83 25.17
C THR A 214 -22.71 15.24 25.83
N ILE A 215 -22.79 15.36 27.15
CA ILE A 215 -23.98 15.01 27.95
C ILE A 215 -24.57 16.31 28.50
N ASN A 216 -25.70 16.70 27.94
CA ASN A 216 -26.45 17.86 28.39
C ASN A 216 -27.51 17.44 29.42
N ASN A 217 -27.36 17.90 30.66
CA ASN A 217 -28.32 17.71 31.75
C ASN A 217 -28.82 19.05 32.31
N CYS A 218 -28.90 20.06 31.44
CA CYS A 218 -29.45 21.36 31.80
C CYS A 218 -30.96 21.27 32.05
N GLY A 219 -31.41 21.76 33.21
CA GLY A 219 -32.79 21.62 33.67
C GLY A 219 -33.14 20.25 34.24
N GLY A 220 -32.20 19.30 34.24
CA GLY A 220 -32.39 18.00 34.88
C GLY A 220 -32.29 18.10 36.41
N SER A 221 -33.14 17.35 37.10
CA SER A 221 -33.18 17.27 38.57
C SER A 221 -32.41 16.08 39.15
N SER A 222 -31.88 15.20 38.30
CA SER A 222 -31.13 14.01 38.70
C SER A 222 -29.94 13.77 37.76
N LYS A 223 -28.96 13.00 38.22
CA LYS A 223 -27.77 12.64 37.44
C LYS A 223 -28.18 11.81 36.21
N VAL A 224 -27.65 12.18 35.05
CA VAL A 224 -27.79 11.40 33.81
C VAL A 224 -26.51 10.63 33.58
N THR A 225 -26.63 9.32 33.30
CA THR A 225 -25.52 8.46 32.90
C THR A 225 -25.73 7.96 31.47
N GLN A 226 -24.63 7.81 30.74
CA GLN A 226 -24.61 7.25 29.40
C GLN A 226 -23.52 6.20 29.32
N LYS A 227 -23.91 4.97 28.97
CA LYS A 227 -22.95 3.91 28.68
C LYS A 227 -22.25 4.21 27.36
N TYR A 228 -20.93 4.09 27.36
CA TYR A 228 -20.08 4.27 26.19
C TYR A 228 -19.20 3.04 26.00
N THR A 229 -19.39 2.37 24.86
CA THR A 229 -18.59 1.22 24.46
C THR A 229 -17.99 1.48 23.09
N ARG A 230 -16.67 1.41 22.96
CA ARG A 230 -15.98 1.52 21.67
C ARG A 230 -14.74 0.66 21.63
N SER A 231 -14.53 -0.01 20.51
CA SER A 231 -13.32 -0.77 20.22
C SER A 231 -12.43 -0.03 19.24
N GLN A 232 -11.12 -0.13 19.44
CA GLN A 232 -10.10 0.40 18.55
C GLN A 232 -9.05 -0.69 18.31
N SER A 233 -8.75 -0.94 17.04
CA SER A 233 -7.70 -1.88 16.64
C SER A 233 -6.38 -1.14 16.45
N PHE A 234 -5.27 -1.83 16.75
CA PHE A 234 -3.92 -1.39 16.46
C PHE A 234 -3.06 -2.57 16.01
N ILE A 235 -1.93 -2.25 15.37
CA ILE A 235 -0.98 -3.22 14.85
C ILE A 235 0.27 -3.17 15.71
N TYR A 236 0.74 -4.33 16.18
CA TYR A 236 2.04 -4.46 16.83
C TYR A 236 3.17 -4.22 15.84
N GLU A 237 4.12 -3.38 16.22
CA GLU A 237 5.21 -2.95 15.35
C GLU A 237 6.53 -2.96 16.11
N PHE A 238 7.52 -3.64 15.56
CA PHE A 238 8.92 -3.60 15.92
C PHE A 238 9.62 -2.74 14.88
N SER A 239 10.28 -1.69 15.33
CA SER A 239 11.10 -0.84 14.49
C SER A 239 12.44 -0.71 15.17
N THR A 240 13.51 -0.99 14.46
CA THR A 240 14.84 -0.59 14.91
C THR A 240 15.03 0.89 14.56
N GLY A 241 15.84 1.61 15.32
CA GLY A 241 16.18 3.03 15.08
C GLY A 241 16.97 3.28 13.79
N LEU A 242 16.77 2.45 12.77
CA LEU A 242 17.30 2.50 11.40
C LEU A 242 16.71 3.64 10.59
N ASN A 243 16.40 4.79 11.21
CA ASN A 243 16.48 6.04 10.47
C ASN A 243 17.93 6.12 10.03
N MET A 244 18.23 5.65 8.81
CA MET A 244 19.55 5.48 8.25
C MET A 244 20.31 6.80 8.43
N LYS A 245 21.02 6.96 9.54
CA LYS A 245 22.05 7.96 9.65
C LYS A 245 23.05 7.53 8.60
N ALA A 246 23.20 8.36 7.56
CA ALA A 246 24.16 8.11 6.50
C ALA A 246 25.49 7.63 7.10
N GLY A 247 25.87 6.38 6.82
CA GLY A 247 27.15 5.81 7.24
C GLY A 247 27.14 4.71 8.32
N VAL A 248 25.99 4.21 8.79
CA VAL A 248 25.95 2.99 9.63
C VAL A 248 25.09 1.92 8.96
N ASP A 249 25.74 1.00 8.23
CA ASP A 249 25.11 -0.21 7.70
C ASP A 249 25.01 -1.27 8.80
N ILE A 250 23.80 -1.51 9.28
CA ILE A 250 23.50 -2.68 10.12
C ILE A 250 23.05 -3.81 9.19
N SER A 251 23.68 -4.97 9.34
CA SER A 251 23.39 -6.15 8.53
C SER A 251 21.95 -6.64 8.76
N LEU A 252 21.17 -6.89 7.70
CA LEU A 252 19.77 -7.33 7.81
C LEU A 252 19.57 -8.61 8.64
N PRO A 253 20.46 -9.62 8.61
CA PRO A 253 20.46 -10.73 9.56
C PRO A 253 20.37 -10.32 11.03
N VAL A 254 21.06 -9.23 11.42
CA VAL A 254 21.03 -8.69 12.77
C VAL A 254 19.64 -8.15 13.12
N TRP A 255 19.01 -7.46 12.16
CA TRP A 255 17.64 -6.96 12.34
C TRP A 255 16.63 -8.08 12.61
N PHE A 256 16.64 -9.14 11.80
CA PHE A 256 15.72 -10.27 11.98
C PHE A 256 15.94 -10.97 13.33
N GLY A 257 17.19 -11.14 13.75
CA GLY A 257 17.50 -11.73 15.06
C GLY A 257 16.94 -10.89 16.20
N VAL A 258 17.14 -9.57 16.17
CA VAL A 258 16.59 -8.65 17.18
C VAL A 258 15.06 -8.71 17.20
N VAL A 259 14.41 -8.66 16.03
CA VAL A 259 12.95 -8.74 15.94
C VAL A 259 12.41 -10.08 16.46
N ALA A 260 13.05 -11.20 16.12
CA ALA A 260 12.63 -12.52 16.59
C ALA A 260 12.70 -12.65 18.12
N GLU A 261 13.76 -12.13 18.73
CA GLU A 261 13.91 -12.13 20.19
C GLU A 261 12.88 -11.20 20.85
N LEU A 262 12.66 -10.00 20.29
CA LEU A 262 11.62 -9.09 20.79
C LEU A 262 10.21 -9.69 20.67
N GLN A 263 9.89 -10.39 19.57
CA GLN A 263 8.61 -11.10 19.41
C GLN A 263 8.43 -12.17 20.49
N THR A 264 9.51 -12.86 20.86
CA THR A 264 9.51 -13.87 21.94
C THR A 264 9.30 -13.20 23.30
N GLN A 265 10.04 -12.13 23.59
CA GLN A 265 9.95 -11.40 24.86
C GLN A 265 8.57 -10.76 25.09
N TYR A 266 7.99 -10.16 24.05
CA TYR A 266 6.72 -9.46 24.14
C TYR A 266 5.49 -10.37 23.90
N ASN A 267 5.70 -11.60 23.43
CA ASN A 267 4.65 -12.58 23.14
C ASN A 267 3.60 -12.11 22.12
N PHE A 268 4.03 -11.35 21.10
CA PHE A 268 3.23 -10.98 19.93
C PHE A 268 4.10 -10.88 18.67
N LYS A 269 3.47 -10.98 17.49
CA LYS A 269 4.19 -10.95 16.20
C LYS A 269 4.19 -9.58 15.54
N GLN A 270 5.22 -9.29 14.74
CA GLN A 270 5.23 -8.13 13.84
C GLN A 270 3.96 -8.16 12.96
N GLY A 271 3.24 -7.05 12.89
CA GLY A 271 2.03 -6.95 12.08
C GLY A 271 0.79 -7.63 12.69
N GLN A 272 0.88 -8.24 13.88
CA GLN A 272 -0.28 -8.80 14.56
C GLN A 272 -1.25 -7.68 14.92
N VAL A 273 -2.53 -7.90 14.66
CA VAL A 273 -3.61 -6.96 14.99
C VAL A 273 -4.16 -7.32 16.37
N ASP A 274 -4.25 -6.34 17.26
CA ASP A 274 -4.99 -6.44 18.53
C ASP A 274 -6.11 -5.39 18.57
N THR A 275 -7.13 -5.63 19.39
CA THR A 275 -8.27 -4.75 19.55
C THR A 275 -8.53 -4.47 21.02
N ARG A 276 -8.53 -3.18 21.38
CA ARG A 276 -8.85 -2.71 22.72
C ARG A 276 -10.24 -2.13 22.78
N THR A 277 -11.00 -2.52 23.79
CA THR A 277 -12.37 -2.06 23.98
C THR A 277 -12.44 -1.22 25.25
N LEU A 278 -12.86 0.03 25.11
CA LEU A 278 -13.28 0.88 26.21
C LEU A 278 -14.76 0.64 26.46
N ASP A 279 -15.09 0.13 27.65
CA ASP A 279 -16.46 0.08 28.17
C ASP A 279 -16.53 0.91 29.46
N THR A 280 -17.23 2.05 29.43
CA THR A 280 -17.30 3.00 30.54
C THR A 280 -18.66 3.68 30.64
N GLU A 281 -18.93 4.31 31.79
CA GLU A 281 -20.11 5.15 32.01
C GLU A 281 -19.70 6.61 32.17
N LEU A 282 -20.27 7.46 31.33
CA LEU A 282 -20.09 8.91 31.36
C LEU A 282 -21.30 9.54 32.05
N ALA A 283 -21.14 10.64 32.77
CA ALA A 283 -22.25 11.20 33.53
C ALA A 283 -22.26 12.72 33.64
N ALA A 284 -23.45 13.31 33.70
CA ALA A 284 -23.65 14.72 33.98
C ALA A 284 -24.52 14.88 35.22
N GLU A 285 -24.02 15.63 36.21
CA GLU A 285 -24.79 15.99 37.40
C GLU A 285 -25.97 16.91 37.05
N PRO A 286 -27.00 17.04 37.90
CA PRO A 286 -28.12 17.95 37.68
C PRO A 286 -27.67 19.38 37.33
N ASN A 287 -28.34 20.00 36.36
CA ASN A 287 -28.04 21.38 35.92
C ASN A 287 -26.59 21.57 35.41
N THR A 288 -26.01 20.56 34.77
CA THR A 288 -24.69 20.67 34.13
C THR A 288 -24.73 20.25 32.67
N ASN A 289 -23.74 20.70 31.91
CA ASN A 289 -23.46 20.25 30.55
C ASN A 289 -21.99 19.83 30.50
N VAL A 290 -21.70 18.56 30.29
CA VAL A 290 -20.34 18.03 30.38
C VAL A 290 -19.91 17.53 29.00
N LYS A 291 -18.73 17.96 28.55
CA LYS A 291 -18.03 17.44 27.37
C LYS A 291 -16.93 16.51 27.83
N TYR A 292 -16.99 15.26 27.41
CA TYR A 292 -15.92 14.29 27.54
C TYR A 292 -15.08 14.28 26.28
N THR A 293 -13.77 14.16 26.46
CA THR A 293 -12.78 14.03 25.39
C THR A 293 -12.02 12.73 25.64
N ILE A 294 -12.27 11.72 24.81
CA ILE A 294 -11.57 10.44 24.86
C ILE A 294 -10.44 10.47 23.84
N THR A 295 -9.21 10.27 24.30
CA THR A 295 -8.00 10.26 23.48
C THR A 295 -7.35 8.90 23.54
N TRP A 296 -7.27 8.20 22.41
CA TRP A 296 -6.49 6.96 22.29
C TRP A 296 -5.03 7.29 22.00
N GLN A 297 -4.10 6.56 22.62
CA GLN A 297 -2.66 6.78 22.51
C GLN A 297 -1.93 5.46 22.31
N GLU A 298 -0.90 5.48 21.47
CA GLU A 298 -0.03 4.33 21.25
C GLU A 298 1.12 4.38 22.25
N LEU A 299 1.37 3.26 22.93
CA LEU A 299 2.48 3.08 23.85
C LEU A 299 3.61 2.35 23.15
N TRP A 300 4.76 3.00 23.15
CA TRP A 300 5.99 2.50 22.57
C TRP A 300 7.01 2.26 23.68
N ASP A 301 7.64 1.09 23.69
CA ASP A 301 8.90 0.91 24.41
C ASP A 301 10.06 1.24 23.48
N TYR A 302 11.17 1.70 24.04
CA TYR A 302 12.43 1.83 23.30
C TYR A 302 13.58 1.24 24.11
N GLY A 303 14.59 0.76 23.39
CA GLY A 303 15.68 0.01 23.97
C GLY A 303 16.86 -0.17 23.03
N GLU A 304 17.79 -1.00 23.47
CA GLU A 304 19.00 -1.37 22.76
C GLU A 304 19.20 -2.88 22.85
N ALA A 305 19.60 -3.52 21.75
CA ALA A 305 19.96 -4.93 21.70
C ALA A 305 21.44 -5.07 21.36
N ASP A 306 22.20 -5.79 22.19
CA ASP A 306 23.57 -6.17 21.87
C ASP A 306 23.56 -7.31 20.85
N THR A 307 24.38 -7.22 19.81
CA THR A 307 24.42 -8.19 18.72
C THR A 307 25.85 -8.48 18.32
N PHE A 308 26.14 -9.73 17.93
CA PHE A 308 27.46 -10.15 17.44
C PHE A 308 27.29 -10.93 16.14
N ASP A 309 27.85 -10.43 15.04
CA ASP A 309 27.72 -11.03 13.70
C ASP A 309 28.90 -11.95 13.33
N GLY A 310 29.75 -12.29 14.30
CA GLY A 310 31.01 -13.03 14.08
C GLY A 310 32.23 -12.12 13.84
N LEU A 311 32.03 -10.85 13.45
CA LEU A 311 33.09 -9.90 13.13
C LEU A 311 33.16 -8.75 14.14
N LYS A 312 32.01 -8.26 14.61
CA LYS A 312 31.92 -7.11 15.52
C LYS A 312 30.71 -7.23 16.45
N ASN A 313 30.84 -6.60 17.62
CA ASN A 313 29.70 -6.33 18.49
C ASN A 313 29.04 -5.02 18.03
N GLU A 314 27.72 -5.04 17.89
CA GLU A 314 26.92 -3.87 17.56
C GLU A 314 25.77 -3.71 18.56
N VAL A 315 25.46 -2.45 18.89
CA VAL A 315 24.28 -2.10 19.68
C VAL A 315 23.21 -1.55 18.75
N VAL A 316 22.09 -2.25 18.65
CA VAL A 316 20.98 -1.93 17.76
C VAL A 316 19.87 -1.26 18.56
N PRO A 317 19.61 0.05 18.37
CA PRO A 317 18.47 0.69 19.02
C PRO A 317 17.17 0.16 18.41
N PHE A 318 16.14 0.01 19.25
CA PHE A 318 14.81 -0.39 18.82
C PHE A 318 13.70 0.36 19.54
N ARG A 319 12.50 0.25 18.95
CA ARG A 319 11.22 0.65 19.50
C ARG A 319 10.17 -0.43 19.22
N VAL A 320 9.25 -0.62 20.16
CA VAL A 320 8.19 -1.62 20.10
C VAL A 320 6.85 -0.97 20.43
N LYS A 321 5.94 -0.91 19.46
CA LYS A 321 4.54 -0.55 19.69
C LYS A 321 3.83 -1.71 20.35
N LYS A 322 3.63 -1.60 21.67
CA LYS A 322 3.17 -2.73 22.50
C LYS A 322 1.73 -2.63 22.95
N GLU A 323 1.16 -1.44 22.98
CA GLU A 323 -0.16 -1.25 23.56
C GLU A 323 -0.84 -0.02 23.00
N LEU A 324 -2.17 -0.07 23.04
CA LEU A 324 -3.04 1.08 22.80
C LEU A 324 -3.75 1.41 24.11
N SER A 325 -3.48 2.59 24.67
CA SER A 325 -4.14 3.11 25.86
C SER A 325 -5.15 4.20 25.50
N TYR A 326 -5.92 4.63 26.50
CA TYR A 326 -6.82 5.76 26.35
C TYR A 326 -6.80 6.64 27.59
N ASN A 327 -7.06 7.93 27.39
CA ASN A 327 -7.30 8.91 28.44
C ASN A 327 -8.67 9.55 28.24
N ILE A 328 -9.39 9.80 29.34
CA ILE A 328 -10.70 10.45 29.33
C ILE A 328 -10.60 11.74 30.14
N GLN A 329 -10.81 12.87 29.47
CA GLN A 329 -10.90 14.18 30.11
C GLN A 329 -12.34 14.67 30.07
N SER A 330 -12.74 15.50 31.04
CA SER A 330 -14.05 16.12 31.07
C SER A 330 -13.96 17.63 31.29
N GLU A 331 -14.87 18.36 30.68
CA GLU A 331 -15.01 19.81 30.76
C GLU A 331 -16.48 20.16 31.00
N ASN A 332 -16.76 20.98 32.01
CA ASN A 332 -18.11 21.51 32.25
C ASN A 332 -18.32 22.78 31.43
N LEU A 333 -19.27 22.75 30.51
CA LEU A 333 -19.61 23.83 29.60
C LEU A 333 -20.59 24.85 30.20
N GLY A 334 -21.17 24.54 31.37
CA GLY A 334 -22.26 25.31 31.96
C GLY A 334 -23.59 25.15 31.20
N CYS A 335 -24.67 25.60 31.82
CA CYS A 335 -25.99 25.68 31.21
C CYS A 335 -26.25 27.10 30.73
N GLN A 336 -26.55 27.24 29.44
CA GLN A 336 -26.93 28.50 28.79
C GLN A 336 -28.43 28.61 28.63
#